data_AF-A0A1G1AFJ3-F1
#
_entry.id   AF-A0A1G1AFJ3-F1
#
_cell.length_a   1.000
_cell.length_b   1.000
_cell.length_c   1.000
_cell.angle_alpha   90.00
_cell.angle_beta   90.00
_cell.angle_gamma   90.00
#
_symmetry.space_group_name_H-M   'P 1'
#
loop_
_entity.id
_entity.type
_entity.pdbx_description
1 polymer ?
#
loop_
_entity_poly.entity_id
_entity_poly.type
_entity_poly.pdbx_seq_one_letter_code
_entity_poly.pdbx_strand_id
1 'polypeptide(L)'
;MASIIKTHENAVPSGLIDPISSRTIWMRLAWVAVYAIAMGFLEAVCVIYIRKIFPVETNFPIPPMDQLGVEIVREVCTIIMLVAVAWLGGINFRTRLACFFYAFGLWDIFYYVGLAWMIGWPSSLLDWDCLFLIPKPWYGPVLAPVLISVYFILGCCFLHVREIRNNPLRISVISVMLQLTMFTVWYWSFVKDADQITANGFSGVVYSWPLFMLGLFPGIAGLWLTTRKVTNQDRATAQSERSSPGQAAGHPGEGE
;
A
#
# COMPACT_ATOMS: atom_id res chain seq x y z
N MET A 1 -13.92 -55.60 36.16
CA MET A 1 -13.79 -54.20 36.63
C MET A 1 -12.71 -53.51 35.82
N ALA A 2 -12.93 -52.25 35.43
CA ALA A 2 -12.13 -51.36 34.56
C ALA A 2 -12.17 -51.73 33.05
N SER A 3 -13.04 -51.13 32.23
CA SER A 3 -13.08 -49.72 31.75
C SER A 3 -12.06 -49.47 30.63
N ILE A 4 -12.50 -49.59 29.36
CA ILE A 4 -12.77 -48.47 28.45
C ILE A 4 -11.55 -47.54 28.28
N ILE A 5 -10.78 -47.75 27.20
CA ILE A 5 -10.25 -46.67 26.36
C ILE A 5 -10.26 -47.19 24.91
N LYS A 6 -11.40 -47.01 24.22
CA LYS A 6 -11.39 -46.89 22.76
C LYS A 6 -10.92 -45.47 22.48
N THR A 7 -9.68 -45.33 22.02
CA THR A 7 -9.18 -44.09 21.44
C THR A 7 -10.02 -43.79 20.20
N HIS A 8 -11.01 -42.91 20.36
CA HIS A 8 -11.65 -42.25 19.23
C HIS A 8 -10.60 -41.33 18.60
N GLU A 9 -9.97 -41.85 17.55
CA GLU A 9 -9.26 -41.06 16.57
C GLU A 9 -10.31 -40.17 15.88
N ASN A 10 -10.56 -39.00 16.46
CA ASN A 10 -11.40 -37.99 15.85
C ASN A 10 -10.66 -37.51 14.60
N ALA A 11 -11.01 -38.09 13.46
CA ALA A 11 -10.72 -37.53 12.15
C ALA A 11 -11.18 -36.06 12.16
N VAL A 12 -10.23 -35.14 12.11
CA VAL A 12 -10.51 -33.71 11.95
C VAL A 12 -11.29 -33.56 10.64
N PRO A 13 -12.54 -33.07 10.65
CA PRO A 13 -13.30 -32.92 9.42
C PRO A 13 -12.56 -31.96 8.50
N SER A 14 -12.22 -32.44 7.30
CA SER A 14 -11.55 -31.70 6.22
C SER A 14 -12.50 -30.67 5.59
N GLY A 15 -12.97 -29.71 6.41
CA GLY A 15 -13.96 -28.71 6.02
C GLY A 15 -14.17 -27.57 7.02
N LEU A 16 -13.35 -27.44 8.08
CA LEU A 16 -13.58 -26.54 9.22
C LEU A 16 -12.70 -25.29 9.22
N ILE A 17 -12.47 -24.69 8.04
CA ILE A 17 -12.10 -23.27 7.99
C ILE A 17 -13.42 -22.51 7.84
N ASP A 18 -13.96 -22.04 8.96
CA ASP A 18 -15.11 -21.14 8.92
C ASP A 18 -14.81 -19.99 7.95
N PRO A 19 -15.71 -19.69 6.99
CA PRO A 19 -15.55 -18.49 6.17
C PRO A 19 -15.50 -17.29 7.12
N ILE A 20 -14.36 -16.58 7.13
CA ILE A 20 -14.17 -15.42 8.00
C ILE A 20 -15.34 -14.47 7.77
N SER A 21 -16.09 -14.19 8.84
CA SER A 21 -17.31 -13.39 8.71
C SER A 21 -16.98 -12.00 8.16
N SER A 22 -17.85 -11.45 7.32
CA SER A 22 -17.71 -10.09 6.77
C SER A 22 -17.51 -9.05 7.88
N ARG A 23 -18.16 -9.27 9.03
CA ARG A 23 -18.01 -8.43 10.23
C ARG A 23 -16.58 -8.44 10.76
N THR A 24 -15.91 -9.60 10.76
CA THR A 24 -14.52 -9.73 11.19
C THR A 24 -13.57 -8.97 10.27
N ILE A 25 -13.80 -8.98 8.95
CA ILE A 25 -12.98 -8.24 7.98
C ILE A 25 -13.08 -6.73 8.20
N TRP A 26 -14.30 -6.20 8.29
CA TRP A 26 -14.51 -4.77 8.54
C TRP A 26 -13.97 -4.32 9.89
N MET A 27 -14.09 -5.15 10.92
CA MET A 27 -13.50 -4.87 12.24
C MET A 27 -11.97 -4.81 12.16
N ARG A 28 -11.32 -5.70 11.41
CA ARG A 28 -9.87 -5.64 11.18
C ARG A 28 -9.48 -4.36 10.45
N LEU A 29 -10.18 -3.99 9.37
CA LEU A 29 -9.93 -2.73 8.66
C LEU A 29 -10.13 -1.51 9.57
N ALA A 30 -11.14 -1.52 10.44
CA ALA A 30 -11.35 -0.45 11.41
C ALA A 30 -10.15 -0.31 12.37
N TRP A 31 -9.59 -1.42 12.86
CA TRP A 31 -8.38 -1.38 13.71
C TRP A 31 -7.12 -0.96 12.96
N VAL A 32 -6.96 -1.39 11.71
CA VAL A 32 -5.89 -0.89 10.82
C VAL A 32 -6.04 0.63 10.62
N ALA A 33 -7.28 1.12 10.47
CA ALA A 33 -7.54 2.56 10.34
C ALA A 33 -7.19 3.32 11.60
N VAL A 34 -7.65 2.86 12.77
CA VAL A 34 -7.31 3.45 14.07
C VAL A 34 -5.80 3.54 14.25
N TYR A 35 -5.08 2.45 13.94
CA TYR A 35 -3.63 2.43 13.98
C TYR A 35 -3.01 3.45 13.02
N ALA A 36 -3.38 3.44 11.75
CA ALA A 36 -2.80 4.30 10.72
C ALA A 36 -3.04 5.78 11.02
N ILE A 37 -4.24 6.14 11.50
CA ILE A 37 -4.58 7.50 11.91
C ILE A 37 -3.70 7.94 13.07
N ALA A 38 -3.65 7.16 14.15
CA ALA A 38 -2.82 7.48 15.31
C ALA A 38 -1.33 7.59 14.94
N MET A 39 -0.86 6.70 14.06
CA MET A 39 0.51 6.70 13.56
C MET A 39 0.80 7.95 12.71
N GLY A 40 -0.14 8.41 11.88
CA GLY A 40 -0.01 9.65 11.11
C GLY A 40 0.15 10.89 12.00
N PHE A 41 -0.63 10.98 13.09
CA PHE A 41 -0.44 12.03 14.10
C PHE A 41 0.91 11.92 14.81
N LEU A 42 1.35 10.70 15.16
CA LEU A 42 2.67 10.48 15.78
C LEU A 42 3.79 10.96 14.86
N GLU A 43 3.70 10.65 13.57
CA GLU A 43 4.66 11.10 12.56
C GLU A 43 4.72 12.63 12.46
N ALA A 44 3.54 13.28 12.43
CA ALA A 44 3.46 14.73 12.42
C ALA A 44 4.11 15.36 13.67
N VAL A 45 3.90 14.76 14.85
CA VAL A 45 4.55 15.18 16.10
C VAL A 45 6.08 15.03 16.00
N CYS A 46 6.58 13.90 15.50
CA CYS A 46 8.01 13.68 15.28
C CYS A 46 8.61 14.75 14.37
N VAL A 47 7.99 15.00 13.22
CA VAL A 47 8.44 16.01 12.25
C VAL A 47 8.42 17.42 12.86
N ILE A 48 7.40 17.77 13.63
CA ILE A 48 7.33 19.06 14.35
C ILE A 48 8.52 19.20 15.31
N TYR A 49 8.82 18.16 16.09
CA TYR A 49 9.93 18.22 17.04
C TYR A 49 11.29 18.30 16.34
N ILE A 50 11.49 17.51 15.27
CA ILE A 50 12.73 17.58 14.48
C ILE A 50 12.93 19.00 13.94
N ARG A 51 11.90 19.60 13.33
CA ARG A 51 11.95 20.97 12.79
C ARG A 51 12.15 22.05 13.87
N LYS A 52 11.71 21.81 15.11
CA LYS A 52 11.95 22.71 16.25
C LYS A 52 13.37 22.63 16.77
N ILE A 53 13.94 21.43 16.82
CA ILE A 53 15.32 21.21 17.29
C ILE A 53 16.32 21.72 16.25
N PHE A 54 15.98 21.57 14.97
CA PHE A 54 16.80 21.99 13.84
C PHE A 54 16.01 22.99 12.99
N PRO A 55 15.97 24.28 13.39
CA PRO A 55 15.28 25.30 12.63
C PRO A 55 15.97 25.49 11.28
N VAL A 56 15.43 24.86 10.24
CA VAL A 56 15.83 25.10 8.86
C VAL A 56 15.34 26.51 8.50
N GLU A 57 16.24 27.37 8.03
CA GLU A 57 15.82 28.65 7.44
C GLU A 57 14.80 28.35 6.34
N THR A 58 13.65 29.03 6.44
CA THR A 58 12.30 28.66 5.98
C THR A 58 12.07 28.44 4.49
N ASN A 59 13.11 28.19 3.70
CA ASN A 59 13.04 28.01 2.25
C ASN A 59 13.67 26.70 1.74
N PHE A 60 14.29 25.88 2.62
CA PHE A 60 14.94 24.64 2.18
C PHE A 60 14.07 23.38 2.37
N PRO A 61 13.88 22.55 1.32
CA PRO A 61 13.03 21.37 1.35
C PRO A 61 13.53 20.20 2.21
N ILE A 62 14.80 20.22 2.64
CA ILE A 62 15.46 19.10 3.33
C ILE A 62 16.17 19.63 4.59
N PRO A 63 16.15 18.90 5.71
CA PRO A 63 17.05 19.19 6.82
C PRO A 63 18.53 19.10 6.38
N PRO A 64 19.46 19.76 7.08
CA PRO A 64 20.87 19.80 6.68
C PRO A 64 21.49 18.39 6.62
N MET A 65 22.54 18.24 5.80
CA MET A 65 23.13 16.95 5.38
C MET A 65 23.62 16.04 6.52
N ASP A 66 23.88 16.59 7.70
CA ASP A 66 24.26 15.85 8.92
C ASP A 66 23.10 15.04 9.54
N GLN A 67 21.85 15.31 9.13
CA GLN A 67 20.63 14.77 9.75
C GLN A 67 19.79 13.90 8.81
N LEU A 68 20.20 13.78 7.54
CA LEU A 68 19.52 12.96 6.53
C LEU A 68 19.36 11.50 6.98
N GLY A 69 20.31 10.99 7.79
CA GLY A 69 20.25 9.63 8.33
C GLY A 69 19.07 9.39 9.27
N VAL A 70 18.72 10.37 10.12
CA VAL A 70 17.61 10.22 11.08
C VAL A 70 16.27 10.22 10.35
N GLU A 71 16.09 11.11 9.38
CA GLU A 71 14.88 11.16 8.56
C GLU A 71 14.71 9.90 7.69
N ILE A 72 15.80 9.42 7.09
CA ILE A 72 15.78 8.15 6.34
C ILE A 72 15.39 6.99 7.25
N VAL A 73 15.97 6.89 8.45
CA VAL A 73 15.62 5.82 9.40
C VAL A 73 14.15 5.91 9.82
N ARG A 74 13.63 7.12 10.09
CA ARG A 74 12.21 7.34 10.37
C ARG A 74 11.34 6.83 9.23
N GLU A 75 11.63 7.23 7.99
CA GLU A 75 10.87 6.80 6.81
C GLU A 75 10.90 5.29 6.59
N VAL A 76 12.07 4.64 6.78
CA VAL A 76 12.18 3.18 6.73
C VAL A 76 11.30 2.53 7.82
N CYS A 77 11.37 3.03 9.05
CA CYS A 77 10.55 2.54 10.15
C CYS A 77 9.05 2.68 9.86
N THR A 78 8.63 3.80 9.29
CA THR A 78 7.26 4.07 8.86
C THR A 78 6.78 3.04 7.85
N ILE A 79 7.58 2.74 6.81
CA ILE A 79 7.25 1.69 5.83
C ILE A 79 7.14 0.32 6.50
N ILE A 80 8.09 -0.05 7.37
CA ILE A 80 8.08 -1.33 8.09
C ILE A 80 6.82 -1.46 8.95
N MET A 81 6.44 -0.40 9.68
CA MET A 81 5.24 -0.34 10.51
C MET A 81 3.97 -0.54 9.68
N LEU A 82 3.87 0.12 8.51
CA LEU A 82 2.76 -0.04 7.58
C LEU A 82 2.67 -1.47 7.02
N VAL A 83 3.81 -2.08 6.66
CA VAL A 83 3.85 -3.49 6.21
C VAL A 83 3.42 -4.41 7.35
N ALA A 84 3.91 -4.20 8.57
CA ALA A 84 3.58 -5.04 9.71
C ALA A 84 2.08 -5.03 10.02
N VAL A 85 1.45 -3.84 10.14
CA VAL A 85 0.01 -3.75 10.43
C VAL A 85 -0.83 -4.33 9.28
N ALA A 86 -0.38 -4.18 8.04
CA ALA A 86 -1.05 -4.77 6.88
C ALA A 86 -1.03 -6.30 6.90
N TRP A 87 0.08 -6.92 7.34
CA TRP A 87 0.20 -8.37 7.47
C TRP A 87 -0.63 -8.94 8.62
N LEU A 88 -0.85 -8.16 9.68
CA LEU A 88 -1.75 -8.51 10.78
C LEU A 88 -3.23 -8.36 10.40
N GLY A 89 -3.56 -7.34 9.59
CA GLY A 89 -4.92 -7.08 9.13
C GLY A 89 -5.39 -8.04 8.03
N GLY A 90 -4.53 -8.33 7.05
CA GLY A 90 -4.85 -9.12 5.86
C GLY A 90 -4.75 -10.65 6.07
N ILE A 91 -5.59 -11.40 5.37
CA ILE A 91 -5.72 -12.86 5.52
C ILE A 91 -4.82 -13.59 4.51
N ASN A 92 -4.78 -13.08 3.28
CA ASN A 92 -4.02 -13.61 2.16
C ASN A 92 -3.15 -12.49 1.55
N PHE A 93 -2.26 -12.82 0.62
CA PHE A 93 -1.34 -11.83 0.05
C PHE A 93 -2.06 -10.61 -0.56
N ARG A 94 -3.19 -10.81 -1.25
CA ARG A 94 -3.96 -9.73 -1.90
C ARG A 94 -4.57 -8.77 -0.89
N THR A 95 -5.21 -9.30 0.13
CA THR A 95 -5.81 -8.50 1.22
C THR A 95 -4.75 -7.83 2.08
N ARG A 96 -3.57 -8.44 2.28
CA ARG A 96 -2.43 -7.79 2.95
C ARG A 96 -1.91 -6.62 2.14
N LEU A 97 -1.74 -6.77 0.83
CA LEU A 97 -1.35 -5.67 -0.05
C LEU A 97 -2.40 -4.54 -0.06
N ALA A 98 -3.69 -4.89 -0.09
CA ALA A 98 -4.77 -3.91 0.02
C ALA A 98 -4.77 -3.17 1.38
N CYS A 99 -4.58 -3.90 2.48
CA CYS A 99 -4.45 -3.33 3.82
C CYS A 99 -3.23 -2.40 3.93
N PHE A 100 -2.11 -2.71 3.26
CA PHE A 100 -0.94 -1.84 3.21
C PHE A 100 -1.29 -0.50 2.56
N PHE A 101 -1.87 -0.50 1.36
CA PHE A 101 -2.26 0.75 0.69
C PHE A 101 -3.33 1.53 1.46
N TYR A 102 -4.26 0.84 2.12
CA TYR A 102 -5.25 1.46 2.99
C TYR A 102 -4.62 2.15 4.20
N ALA A 103 -3.72 1.46 4.91
CA ALA A 103 -2.99 2.02 6.04
C ALA A 103 -2.10 3.20 5.58
N PHE A 104 -1.39 3.05 4.46
CA PHE A 104 -0.55 4.09 3.87
C PHE A 104 -1.37 5.34 3.56
N GLY A 105 -2.51 5.19 2.87
CA GLY A 105 -3.34 6.34 2.51
C GLY A 105 -3.95 7.06 3.72
N LEU A 106 -4.36 6.31 4.74
CA LEU A 106 -4.85 6.92 5.98
C LEU A 106 -3.73 7.62 6.75
N TRP A 107 -2.58 6.98 6.91
CA TRP A 107 -1.42 7.57 7.56
C TRP A 107 -1.03 8.91 6.90
N ASP A 108 -0.93 8.92 5.57
CA ASP A 108 -0.51 10.09 4.78
C ASP A 108 -1.48 11.27 4.92
N ILE A 109 -2.80 11.01 4.81
CA ILE A 109 -3.81 12.07 5.01
C ILE A 109 -3.76 12.61 6.44
N PHE A 110 -3.69 11.73 7.44
CA PHE A 110 -3.75 12.16 8.85
C PHE A 110 -2.43 12.75 9.36
N TYR A 111 -1.31 12.47 8.71
CA TYR A 111 -0.07 13.23 8.86
C TYR A 111 -0.30 14.71 8.52
N TYR A 112 -0.86 15.02 7.35
CA TYR A 112 -1.16 16.40 6.97
C TYR A 112 -2.24 17.05 7.84
N VAL A 113 -3.28 16.31 8.23
CA VAL A 113 -4.28 16.82 9.20
C VAL A 113 -3.62 17.17 10.53
N GLY A 114 -2.73 16.32 11.02
CA GLY A 114 -1.96 16.55 12.24
C GLY A 114 -1.12 17.82 12.17
N LEU A 115 -0.36 17.99 11.08
CA LEU A 115 0.43 19.20 10.85
C LEU A 115 -0.46 20.45 10.78
N ALA A 116 -1.56 20.39 10.03
CA ALA A 116 -2.46 21.52 9.86
C ALA A 116 -3.08 21.94 11.20
N TRP A 117 -3.43 20.96 12.02
CA TRP A 117 -3.99 21.19 13.35
C TRP A 117 -2.97 21.76 14.35
N MET A 118 -1.75 21.25 14.37
CA MET A 118 -0.75 21.60 15.39
C MET A 118 0.07 22.84 15.07
N ILE A 119 0.36 23.09 13.79
CA ILE A 119 1.23 24.19 13.35
C ILE A 119 0.64 25.06 12.24
N GLY A 120 -0.60 24.79 11.79
CA GLY A 120 -1.26 25.59 10.74
C GLY A 120 -0.72 25.38 9.33
N TRP A 121 0.09 24.35 9.10
CA TRP A 121 0.64 24.00 7.79
C TRP A 121 0.13 22.61 7.34
N PRO A 122 -0.25 22.40 6.08
CA PRO A 122 -0.20 23.35 4.97
C PRO A 122 -1.30 24.42 5.06
N SER A 123 -1.01 25.62 4.57
CA SER A 123 -2.00 26.71 4.45
C SER A 123 -2.90 26.52 3.22
N SER A 124 -2.38 25.81 2.20
CA SER A 124 -3.11 25.42 1.00
C SER A 124 -2.73 24.00 0.59
N LEU A 125 -3.67 23.25 0.00
CA LEU A 125 -3.35 21.92 -0.56
C LEU A 125 -2.35 21.99 -1.72
N LEU A 126 -2.06 23.18 -2.27
CA LEU A 126 -1.04 23.39 -3.30
C LEU A 126 0.34 23.73 -2.73
N ASP A 127 0.48 23.83 -1.40
CA ASP A 127 1.78 24.04 -0.77
C ASP A 127 2.68 22.85 -1.06
N TRP A 128 3.94 23.14 -1.40
CA TRP A 128 4.94 22.12 -1.68
C TRP A 128 5.45 21.46 -0.41
N ASP A 129 5.75 20.18 -0.53
CA ASP A 129 6.35 19.38 0.54
C ASP A 129 7.42 18.43 0.00
N CYS A 130 8.27 17.95 0.91
CA CYS A 130 9.12 16.79 0.70
C CYS A 130 8.40 15.56 1.28
N LEU A 131 7.82 14.75 0.40
CA LEU A 131 6.90 13.67 0.75
C LEU A 131 7.63 12.46 1.35
N PHE A 132 8.76 12.13 0.76
CA PHE A 132 9.64 11.00 1.13
C PHE A 132 11.05 11.31 0.63
N LEU A 133 12.08 10.82 1.30
CA LEU A 133 13.49 10.91 0.90
C LEU A 133 13.96 9.67 0.15
N ILE A 134 13.33 8.51 0.38
CA ILE A 134 13.76 7.22 -0.18
C ILE A 134 12.98 6.88 -1.46
N PRO A 135 13.64 6.36 -2.52
CA PRO A 135 15.09 6.20 -2.71
C PRO A 135 15.78 7.51 -3.13
N LYS A 136 15.00 8.48 -3.60
CA LYS A 136 15.41 9.84 -3.94
C LYS A 136 14.27 10.76 -3.48
N PRO A 137 14.52 12.01 -3.04
CA PRO A 137 13.47 12.91 -2.57
C PRO A 137 12.30 13.08 -3.54
N TRP A 138 11.09 12.97 -3.00
CA TRP A 138 9.81 13.11 -3.70
C TRP A 138 9.26 14.48 -3.35
N TYR A 139 9.14 15.36 -4.34
CA TYR A 139 8.60 16.69 -4.12
C TYR A 139 7.30 16.89 -4.86
N GLY A 140 6.31 17.47 -4.19
CA GLY A 140 5.05 17.82 -4.81
C GLY A 140 4.15 18.64 -3.90
N PRO A 141 3.05 19.18 -4.46
CA PRO A 141 2.02 19.82 -3.68
C PRO A 141 1.27 18.78 -2.84
N VAL A 142 0.87 19.12 -1.61
CA VAL A 142 0.16 18.22 -0.68
C VAL A 142 -1.08 17.55 -1.31
N LEU A 143 -1.74 18.21 -2.26
CA LEU A 143 -2.87 17.65 -2.98
C LEU A 143 -2.54 16.35 -3.73
N ALA A 144 -1.33 16.23 -4.30
CA ALA A 144 -0.93 15.07 -5.08
C ALA A 144 -0.89 13.77 -4.26
N PRO A 145 -0.15 13.66 -3.13
CA PRO A 145 -0.19 12.47 -2.28
C PRO A 145 -1.57 12.23 -1.68
N VAL A 146 -2.33 13.27 -1.30
CA VAL A 146 -3.71 13.11 -0.80
C VAL A 146 -4.62 12.43 -1.83
N LEU A 147 -4.53 12.80 -3.11
CA LEU A 147 -5.30 12.15 -4.18
C LEU A 147 -4.89 10.68 -4.39
N ILE A 148 -3.59 10.37 -4.29
CA ILE A 148 -3.08 9.00 -4.34
C ILE A 148 -3.60 8.19 -3.14
N SER A 149 -3.59 8.79 -1.96
CA SER A 149 -4.11 8.20 -0.71
C SER A 149 -5.59 7.89 -0.80
N VAL A 150 -6.40 8.79 -1.39
CA VAL A 150 -7.82 8.51 -1.68
C VAL A 150 -7.96 7.34 -2.67
N TYR A 151 -7.16 7.29 -3.74
CA TYR A 151 -7.18 6.17 -4.68
C TYR A 151 -6.89 4.83 -3.98
N PHE A 152 -5.87 4.79 -3.12
CA PHE A 152 -5.51 3.61 -2.34
C PHE A 152 -6.61 3.15 -1.38
N ILE A 153 -7.21 4.08 -0.63
CA ILE A 153 -8.30 3.79 0.30
C ILE A 153 -9.51 3.21 -0.45
N LEU A 154 -9.92 3.86 -1.54
CA LEU A 154 -11.06 3.41 -2.34
C LEU A 154 -10.78 2.05 -3.00
N GLY A 155 -9.57 1.85 -3.53
CA GLY A 155 -9.15 0.58 -4.12
C GLY A 155 -9.20 -0.58 -3.13
N CYS A 156 -8.73 -0.38 -1.90
CA CYS A 156 -8.79 -1.40 -0.84
C CYS A 156 -10.24 -1.72 -0.45
N CYS A 157 -11.04 -0.70 -0.14
CA CYS A 157 -12.46 -0.88 0.20
C CYS A 157 -13.21 -1.61 -0.92
N PHE A 158 -12.95 -1.25 -2.17
CA PHE A 158 -13.55 -1.89 -3.33
C PHE A 158 -13.17 -3.38 -3.45
N LEU A 159 -11.89 -3.72 -3.26
CA LEU A 159 -11.40 -5.09 -3.26
C LEU A 159 -12.10 -5.93 -2.17
N HIS A 160 -12.16 -5.43 -0.93
CA HIS A 160 -12.77 -6.15 0.18
C HIS A 160 -14.28 -6.34 -0.01
N VAL A 161 -15.00 -5.34 -0.52
CA VAL A 161 -16.43 -5.46 -0.86
C VAL A 161 -16.67 -6.58 -1.89
N ARG A 162 -15.78 -6.68 -2.89
CA ARG A 162 -15.88 -7.71 -3.93
C ARG A 162 -15.58 -9.12 -3.40
N GLU A 163 -14.55 -9.25 -2.55
CA GLU A 163 -14.24 -10.52 -1.90
C GLU A 163 -15.39 -11.00 -1.00
N ILE A 164 -15.97 -10.11 -0.19
CA ILE A 164 -17.13 -10.43 0.66
C ILE A 164 -18.34 -10.88 -0.16
N ARG A 165 -18.54 -10.32 -1.35
CA ARG A 165 -19.62 -10.69 -2.28
C ARG A 165 -19.32 -11.96 -3.08
N ASN A 166 -18.27 -12.72 -2.75
CA ASN A 166 -17.81 -13.89 -3.48
C ASN A 166 -17.58 -13.63 -4.99
N ASN A 167 -17.17 -12.41 -5.33
CA ASN A 167 -16.90 -11.99 -6.69
C ASN A 167 -15.51 -11.33 -6.78
N PRO A 168 -14.44 -12.10 -6.52
CA PRO A 168 -13.09 -11.58 -6.37
C PRO A 168 -12.59 -10.92 -7.65
N LEU A 169 -11.71 -9.92 -7.48
CA LEU A 169 -11.09 -9.21 -8.59
C LEU A 169 -10.20 -10.16 -9.42
N ARG A 170 -10.30 -10.07 -10.74
CA ARG A 170 -9.43 -10.78 -11.68
C ARG A 170 -8.17 -9.97 -11.89
N ILE A 171 -7.08 -10.38 -11.25
CA ILE A 171 -5.75 -9.82 -11.49
C ILE A 171 -5.20 -10.42 -12.78
N SER A 172 -5.30 -9.70 -13.89
CA SER A 172 -4.68 -10.05 -15.17
C SER A 172 -3.30 -9.39 -15.30
N VAL A 173 -2.42 -9.95 -16.12
CA VAL A 173 -1.11 -9.33 -16.42
C VAL A 173 -1.30 -7.89 -16.90
N ILE A 174 -2.29 -7.64 -17.78
CA ILE A 174 -2.61 -6.29 -18.27
C ILE A 174 -3.00 -5.36 -17.11
N SER A 175 -3.85 -5.81 -16.19
CA SER A 175 -4.22 -4.97 -15.04
C SER A 175 -3.03 -4.63 -14.16
N VAL A 176 -2.11 -5.58 -13.95
CA VAL A 176 -0.87 -5.33 -13.19
C VAL A 176 0.03 -4.37 -13.93
N MET A 177 0.24 -4.56 -15.24
CA MET A 177 1.07 -3.64 -16.05
C MET A 177 0.52 -2.22 -16.02
N LEU A 178 -0.81 -2.03 -16.10
CA LEU A 178 -1.42 -0.70 -16.00
C LEU A 178 -1.20 -0.05 -14.62
N GLN A 179 -1.28 -0.82 -13.54
CA GLN A 179 -0.99 -0.33 -12.19
C GLN A 179 0.49 0.03 -12.01
N LEU A 180 1.40 -0.76 -12.57
CA LEU A 180 2.84 -0.47 -12.57
C LEU A 180 3.15 0.78 -13.40
N THR A 181 2.51 0.95 -14.55
CA THR A 181 2.63 2.17 -15.36
C THR A 181 2.13 3.39 -14.59
N MET A 182 0.96 3.32 -13.95
CA MET A 182 0.46 4.39 -13.09
C MET A 182 1.48 4.75 -12.01
N PHE A 183 1.96 3.75 -11.26
CA PHE A 183 2.94 3.95 -10.20
C PHE A 183 4.22 4.63 -10.71
N THR A 184 4.73 4.18 -11.87
CA THR A 184 5.97 4.72 -12.47
C THR A 184 5.78 6.16 -12.91
N VAL A 185 4.65 6.49 -13.54
CA VAL A 185 4.34 7.85 -13.99
C VAL A 185 4.15 8.80 -12.80
N TRP A 186 3.45 8.36 -11.75
CA TRP A 186 3.31 9.13 -10.52
C TRP A 186 4.66 9.33 -9.81
N TYR A 187 5.45 8.28 -9.66
CA TYR A 187 6.81 8.38 -9.12
C TYR A 187 7.65 9.41 -9.90
N TRP A 188 7.64 9.33 -11.23
CA TRP A 188 8.36 10.27 -12.07
C TRP A 188 7.87 11.72 -11.89
N SER A 189 6.57 11.92 -11.68
CA SER A 189 6.00 13.25 -11.45
C SER A 189 6.56 13.94 -10.20
N PHE A 190 7.01 13.18 -9.20
CA PHE A 190 7.60 13.70 -7.95
C PHE A 190 9.12 13.86 -8.02
N VAL A 191 9.80 13.03 -8.80
CA VAL A 191 11.27 12.88 -8.72
C VAL A 191 12.01 13.61 -9.85
N LYS A 192 11.35 13.92 -10.98
CA LYS A 192 12.00 14.52 -12.15
C LYS A 192 12.72 15.85 -11.87
N ASP A 193 12.19 16.67 -10.95
CA ASP A 193 12.72 17.99 -10.61
C ASP A 193 13.51 17.96 -9.29
N ALA A 194 13.71 16.78 -8.69
CA ALA A 194 14.24 16.66 -7.33
C ALA A 194 15.66 17.23 -7.17
N ASP A 195 16.51 17.12 -8.19
CA ASP A 195 17.87 17.69 -8.12
C ASP A 195 17.83 19.22 -8.15
N GLN A 196 16.97 19.80 -9.00
CA GLN A 196 16.78 21.24 -9.09
C GLN A 196 16.19 21.81 -7.78
N ILE A 197 15.18 21.12 -7.23
CA ILE A 197 14.51 21.52 -5.98
C ILE A 197 15.47 21.41 -4.79
N THR A 198 16.28 20.35 -4.74
CA THR A 198 17.27 20.17 -3.67
C THR A 198 18.35 21.25 -3.72
N ALA A 199 18.76 21.70 -4.91
CA ALA A 199 19.79 22.73 -5.06
C ALA A 199 19.27 24.17 -4.87
N ASN A 200 18.03 24.47 -5.28
CA ASN A 200 17.53 25.84 -5.39
C ASN A 200 16.22 26.09 -4.63
N GLY A 201 15.73 25.12 -3.86
CA GLY A 201 14.40 25.17 -3.26
C GLY A 201 13.27 25.09 -4.28
N PHE A 202 12.05 25.44 -3.86
CA PHE A 202 10.86 25.33 -4.72
C PHE A 202 10.70 26.45 -5.76
N SER A 203 11.55 27.48 -5.74
CA SER A 203 11.38 28.67 -6.58
C SER A 203 11.52 28.36 -8.07
N GLY A 204 10.53 28.78 -8.86
CA GLY A 204 10.54 28.61 -10.31
C GLY A 204 10.17 27.21 -10.81
N VAL A 205 9.78 26.29 -9.91
CA VAL A 205 9.34 24.94 -10.27
C VAL A 205 7.82 24.84 -10.20
N VAL A 206 7.22 24.30 -11.27
CA VAL A 206 5.77 24.04 -11.35
C VAL A 206 5.54 22.54 -11.38
N TYR A 207 4.71 22.04 -10.46
CA TYR A 207 4.40 20.62 -10.40
C TYR A 207 3.70 20.17 -11.68
N SER A 208 4.15 19.05 -12.23
CA SER A 208 3.66 18.55 -13.50
C SER A 208 2.36 17.77 -13.35
N TRP A 209 1.27 18.50 -13.09
CA TRP A 209 -0.09 17.97 -13.08
C TRP A 209 -0.45 17.13 -14.32
N PRO A 210 0.01 17.44 -15.55
CA PRO A 210 -0.24 16.58 -16.70
C PRO A 210 0.33 15.16 -16.53
N LEU A 211 1.52 15.01 -15.96
CA LEU A 211 2.11 13.69 -15.68
C LEU A 211 1.28 12.96 -14.62
N PHE A 212 0.87 13.67 -13.56
CA PHE A 212 -0.01 13.10 -12.54
C PHE A 212 -1.31 12.55 -13.15
N MET A 213 -1.96 13.34 -14.01
CA MET A 213 -3.21 12.93 -14.69
C MET A 213 -2.98 11.78 -15.68
N LEU A 214 -1.85 11.77 -16.39
CA LEU A 214 -1.47 10.66 -17.28
C LEU A 214 -1.32 9.34 -16.52
N GLY A 215 -0.87 9.37 -15.26
CA GLY A 215 -0.83 8.18 -14.40
C GLY A 215 -2.23 7.71 -13.95
N LEU A 216 -3.17 8.63 -13.75
CA LEU A 216 -4.52 8.31 -13.27
C LEU A 216 -5.32 7.45 -14.25
N PHE A 217 -5.22 7.71 -15.56
CA PHE A 217 -5.93 6.96 -16.60
C PHE A 217 -5.63 5.44 -16.61
N PRO A 218 -4.37 4.98 -16.70
CA PRO A 218 -4.05 3.55 -16.62
C PRO A 218 -4.42 2.97 -15.24
N GLY A 219 -4.33 3.74 -14.16
CA GLY A 219 -4.78 3.32 -12.83
C GLY A 219 -6.26 2.97 -12.76
N ILE A 220 -7.13 3.85 -13.27
CA ILE A 220 -8.58 3.62 -13.33
C ILE A 220 -8.89 2.48 -14.31
N ALA A 221 -8.26 2.46 -15.48
CA ALA A 221 -8.45 1.41 -16.48
C ALA A 221 -8.03 0.03 -15.93
N GLY A 222 -6.89 -0.06 -15.25
CA GLY A 222 -6.39 -1.27 -14.61
C GLY A 222 -7.35 -1.79 -13.56
N LEU A 223 -7.85 -0.91 -12.67
CA LEU A 223 -8.86 -1.28 -11.68
C LEU A 223 -10.16 -1.75 -12.36
N TRP A 224 -10.64 -1.05 -13.39
CA TRP A 224 -11.83 -1.43 -14.14
C TRP A 224 -11.68 -2.81 -14.81
N LEU A 225 -10.53 -3.12 -15.41
CA LEU A 225 -10.28 -4.43 -16.02
C LEU A 225 -10.39 -5.58 -15.01
N THR A 226 -10.04 -5.33 -13.75
CA THR A 226 -10.14 -6.35 -12.68
C THR A 226 -11.58 -6.71 -12.32
N THR A 227 -12.56 -5.89 -12.74
CA THR A 227 -13.99 -6.11 -12.48
C THR A 227 -14.69 -6.97 -13.53
N ARG A 228 -14.03 -7.25 -14.65
CA ARG A 228 -14.59 -8.07 -15.73
C ARG A 228 -14.81 -9.51 -15.23
N LYS A 229 -15.98 -10.08 -15.53
CA LYS A 229 -16.34 -11.45 -15.12
C LYS A 229 -15.31 -12.45 -15.65
N VAL A 230 -14.98 -13.45 -14.83
CA VAL A 230 -14.17 -14.61 -15.25
C VAL A 230 -14.93 -15.36 -16.34
N THR A 231 -14.35 -15.46 -17.53
CA THR A 231 -14.96 -16.17 -18.67
C THR A 231 -14.79 -17.68 -18.45
N ASN A 232 -15.67 -18.51 -19.04
CA ASN A 232 -15.57 -19.97 -18.93
C ASN A 232 -14.21 -20.53 -19.39
N GLN A 233 -13.50 -19.85 -20.29
CA GLN A 233 -12.13 -20.21 -20.70
C GLN A 233 -11.12 -20.12 -19.54
N ASP A 234 -11.19 -19.10 -18.68
CA ASP A 234 -10.25 -18.94 -17.57
C ASP A 234 -10.43 -20.03 -16.50
N ARG A 235 -11.66 -20.53 -16.36
CA ARG A 235 -11.98 -21.67 -15.49
C ARG A 235 -11.37 -22.96 -16.04
N ALA A 236 -11.44 -23.17 -17.36
CA ALA A 236 -10.86 -24.35 -18.00
C ALA A 236 -9.33 -24.38 -17.86
N THR A 237 -8.63 -23.25 -18.04
CA THR A 237 -7.16 -23.17 -17.90
C THR A 237 -6.69 -23.39 -16.46
N ALA A 238 -7.36 -22.77 -15.47
CA ALA A 238 -7.03 -22.97 -14.06
C ALA A 238 -7.27 -24.42 -13.60
N GLN A 239 -8.24 -25.11 -14.22
CA GLN A 239 -8.55 -26.50 -13.94
C GLN A 239 -7.53 -27.45 -14.60
N SER A 240 -7.02 -27.13 -15.79
CA SER A 240 -5.96 -27.90 -16.44
C SER A 240 -4.60 -27.75 -15.75
N GLU A 241 -4.27 -26.55 -15.26
CA GLU A 241 -3.05 -26.31 -14.46
C GLU A 241 -3.08 -27.06 -13.11
N ARG A 242 -4.25 -27.16 -12.46
CA ARG A 242 -4.41 -27.95 -11.23
C ARG A 242 -4.37 -29.46 -11.43
N SER A 243 -4.69 -29.96 -12.62
CA SER A 243 -4.63 -31.40 -12.93
C SER A 243 -3.25 -31.89 -13.39
N SER A 244 -2.29 -31.00 -13.63
CA SER A 244 -0.93 -31.35 -14.10
C SER A 244 0.23 -31.37 -13.07
N PRO A 245 0.05 -31.47 -11.73
CA PRO A 245 1.20 -31.53 -10.82
C PRO A 245 1.78 -32.96 -10.67
N GLY A 246 2.03 -33.67 -11.78
CA GLY A 246 2.36 -35.11 -11.69
C GLY A 246 3.18 -35.77 -12.81
N GLN A 247 3.89 -35.04 -13.68
CA GLN A 247 4.74 -35.66 -14.72
C GLN A 247 6.11 -34.96 -14.88
N ALA A 248 6.83 -34.76 -13.78
CA ALA A 248 8.25 -34.38 -13.84
C ALA A 248 9.04 -34.91 -12.62
N ALA A 249 8.86 -36.18 -12.26
CA ALA A 249 9.75 -36.87 -11.32
C ALA A 249 9.65 -38.38 -11.54
N GLY A 250 10.53 -38.93 -12.37
CA GLY A 250 10.69 -40.38 -12.47
C GLY A 250 11.34 -40.85 -13.76
N HIS A 251 12.67 -40.91 -13.78
CA HIS A 251 13.30 -42.22 -13.91
C HIS A 251 14.73 -42.22 -13.33
N PRO A 252 15.06 -43.12 -12.39
CA PRO A 252 16.42 -43.40 -11.94
C PRO A 252 17.12 -44.38 -12.91
N GLY A 253 18.44 -44.46 -12.79
CA GLY A 253 19.33 -45.11 -13.75
C GLY A 253 19.55 -46.63 -13.62
N GLU A 254 20.56 -47.03 -14.40
CA GLU A 254 21.43 -48.22 -14.33
C GLU A 254 20.92 -49.59 -14.82
N GLY A 255 21.73 -50.21 -15.70
CA GLY A 255 21.64 -51.62 -16.09
C GLY A 255 22.31 -51.98 -17.42
N GLU A 256 23.64 -51.77 -17.56
CA GLU A 256 24.52 -52.59 -18.42
C GLU A 256 25.44 -53.42 -17.50
#